data_AF-A0A822G3D6-F1
#
_entry.id   AF-A0A822G3D6-F1
#
_cell.length_a   1.000
_cell.length_b   1.000
_cell.length_c   1.000
_cell.angle_alpha   90.00
_cell.angle_beta   90.00
_cell.angle_gamma   90.00
#
_symmetry.space_group_name_H-M   'P 1'
#
loop_
_entity.id
_entity.type
_entity.pdbx_description
1 polymer ?
#
loop_
_entity_poly.entity_id
_entity_poly.type
_entity_poly.pdbx_seq_one_letter_code
_entity_poly.pdbx_strand_id
1 'polypeptide(L)' 'QGQCSMHATANLQLHTTATSIGTLTFSQQDANSPVQITGTLRSLNISANHV' A
#
# COMPACT_ATOMS: atom_id res chain seq x y z
N GLN A 1 19.65 -6.39 21.68
CA GLN A 1 19.76 -6.81 20.28
C GLN A 1 18.62 -6.12 19.55
N GLY A 2 18.94 -5.21 18.62
CA GLY A 2 17.94 -4.33 18.00
C GLY A 2 16.97 -5.12 17.14
N GLN A 3 15.67 -4.88 17.30
CA GLN A 3 14.65 -5.42 16.40
C GLN A 3 14.82 -4.75 15.04
N CYS A 4 15.08 -5.53 14.00
CA CYS A 4 15.12 -5.03 12.62
C CYS A 4 13.68 -4.74 12.16
N SER A 5 13.14 -3.58 12.55
CA SER A 5 11.83 -3.13 12.11
C SER A 5 11.92 -2.44 10.74
N MET A 6 11.00 -2.75 9.83
CA MET A 6 10.88 -2.07 8.53
C MET A 6 9.64 -1.18 8.52
N HIS A 7 9.81 0.05 8.03
CA HIS A 7 8.71 0.94 7.68
C HIS A 7 8.97 1.56 6.30
N ALA A 8 8.03 1.41 5.37
CA ALA A 8 8.12 1.98 4.04
C ALA A 8 6.76 2.50 3.55
N THR A 9 6.78 3.51 2.69
CA THR A 9 5.58 4.11 2.12
C THR A 9 5.71 4.20 0.60
N ALA A 10 4.66 3.81 -0.13
CA ALA A 10 4.57 3.95 -1.58
C ALA A 10 3.39 4.85 -1.94
N ASN A 11 3.65 5.87 -2.76
CA ASN A 11 2.61 6.68 -3.37
C ASN A 11 2.11 5.98 -4.64
N LEU A 12 0.80 5.81 -4.75
CA LEU A 12 0.15 5.26 -5.93
C LEU A 12 -0.31 6.41 -6.82
N GLN A 13 0.01 6.32 -8.10
CA GLN A 13 -0.30 7.34 -9.09
C GLN A 13 -0.92 6.69 -10.32
N LEU A 14 -2.00 7.27 -10.83
CA LEU A 14 -2.52 6.91 -12.15
C LEU A 14 -1.51 7.31 -13.21
N HIS A 15 -1.02 6.33 -13.96
CA HIS A 15 -0.04 6.55 -15.00
C HIS A 15 -0.54 7.51 -16.10
N THR A 16 -1.85 7.54 -16.37
CA THR A 16 -2.44 8.35 -17.45
C THR A 16 -2.58 9.84 -17.11
N THR A 17 -2.74 10.20 -15.83
CA THR A 17 -3.06 11.58 -15.42
C THR A 17 -2.06 12.15 -14.42
N ALA A 18 -1.04 11.38 -14.05
CA ALA A 18 -0.15 11.67 -12.93
C ALA A 18 -0.86 11.99 -11.60
N THR A 19 -2.15 11.64 -11.47
CA THR A 19 -2.93 11.91 -10.26
C THR A 19 -2.59 10.87 -9.20
N SER A 20 -2.22 11.34 -8.00
CA SER A 20 -2.08 10.45 -6.85
C SER A 20 -3.45 9.85 -6.49
N ILE A 21 -3.53 8.53 -6.44
CA ILE A 21 -4.74 7.77 -6.13
C ILE A 21 -4.69 7.11 -4.75
N GLY A 22 -3.59 7.22 -4.03
CA GLY A 22 -3.50 6.59 -2.73
C GLY A 22 -2.09 6.44 -2.22
N THR A 23 -2.02 5.81 -1.06
CA THR A 23 -0.76 5.53 -0.36
C THR A 23 -0.85 4.15 0.26
N LEU A 24 0.22 3.37 0.12
CA LEU A 24 0.40 2.11 0.83
C LEU A 24 1.53 2.27 1.84
N THR A 25 1.33 1.74 3.04
CA THR A 25 2.29 1.70 4.13
C THR A 25 2.58 0.24 4.45
N PHE A 26 3.86 -0.11 4.47
CA PHE A 26 4.38 -1.44 4.75
C PHE A 26 5.06 -1.37 6.12
N SER A 27 4.68 -2.25 7.03
CA SER A 27 5.27 -2.33 8.36
C SER A 27 5.62 -3.76 8.74
N GLN A 28 6.80 -3.95 9.30
CA GLN A 28 7.29 -5.23 9.79
C GLN A 28 7.97 -4.99 11.14
N GLN A 29 7.54 -5.70 12.18
CA GLN A 29 8.02 -5.48 13.55
C GLN A 29 9.47 -5.96 13.73
N ASP A 30 9.79 -7.13 13.18
CA ASP A 30 11.15 -7.66 13.07
C ASP A 30 11.30 -8.49 11.78
N ALA A 31 12.51 -8.97 11.49
CA ALA A 31 12.82 -9.67 10.24
C ALA A 31 11.98 -10.94 9.99
N ASN A 32 11.40 -11.55 11.02
CA ASN A 32 10.63 -12.81 10.92
C ASN A 32 9.11 -12.57 11.02
N SER A 33 8.70 -11.36 11.39
CA SER A 33 7.29 -11.00 11.48
C SER A 33 6.65 -10.84 10.09
N PRO A 34 5.34 -11.08 9.93
CA PRO A 34 4.66 -10.78 8.68
C PRO A 34 4.73 -9.29 8.32
N VAL A 35 4.82 -8.97 7.02
CA VAL A 35 4.68 -7.60 6.55
C VAL A 35 3.20 -7.25 6.53
N GLN A 36 2.81 -6.26 7.33
CA GLN A 36 1.48 -5.66 7.32
C GLN A 36 1.43 -4.54 6.30
N ILE A 37 0.47 -4.60 5.39
CA ILE A 37 0.25 -3.57 4.35
C ILE A 37 -1.08 -2.89 4.64
N THR A 38 -1.03 -1.58 4.88
CA THR A 38 -2.23 -0.75 5.09
C THR A 38 -2.21 0.39 4.10
N GLY A 39 -3.37 0.88 3.67
CA GLY A 39 -3.39 1.96 2.70
C GLY A 39 -4.75 2.55 2.47
N THR A 40 -4.75 3.74 1.87
CA THR A 40 -5.96 4.42 1.42
C THR A 40 -5.91 4.56 -0.09
N LEU A 41 -7.02 4.22 -0.74
CA LEU A 41 -7.22 4.36 -2.18
C LEU A 41 -8.40 5.30 -2.41
N ARG A 42 -8.26 6.16 -3.40
CA ARG A 42 -9.29 7.10 -3.87
C ARG A 42 -9.46 6.96 -5.37
N SER A 43 -10.63 7.35 -5.86
CA SER A 43 -10.98 7.26 -7.29
C SER A 43 -10.98 5.82 -7.84
N LEU A 44 -11.28 4.84 -6.98
CA LEU A 44 -11.42 3.45 -7.38
C LEU A 44 -12.85 3.21 -7.88
N ASN A 45 -13.00 2.94 -9.17
CA ASN A 45 -14.25 2.46 -9.74
C ASN A 45 -14.16 0.94 -9.89
N ILE A 46 -14.85 0.20 -9.02
CA ILE A 46 -14.99 -1.26 -9.12
C ILE A 46 -16.38 -1.54 -9.69
N SER A 47 -16.44 -1.90 -10.96
CA SER A 47 -17.66 -2.49 -11.54
C SER A 47 -17.55 -4.01 -11.48
N ALA A 48 -18.48 -4.66 -10.79
CA ALA A 48 -18.61 -6.11 -10.87
C ALA A 48 -19.22 -6.47 -12.23
N ASN A 49 -18.47 -7.24 -13.04
CA ASN A 49 -19.04 -7.83 -14.25
C ASN A 49 -19.61 -9.19 -13.86
N HIS A 50 -20.94 -9.27 -13.76
CA HIS A 50 -21.63 -10.52 -13.50
C HIS A 50 -21.74 -11.28 -14.83
N VAL A 51 -21.13 -12.46 -14.91
CA VAL A 51 -21.32 -13.40 -16.03
C VAL A 51 -22.53 -14.26 -15.76
#